data_AF-A0AAD7K200-F1
#
_entry.id   AF-A0AAD7K200-F1
#
_cell.length_a   1.000
_cell.length_b   1.000
_cell.length_c   1.000
_cell.angle_alpha   90.00
_cell.angle_beta   90.00
_cell.angle_gamma   90.00
#
_symmetry.space_group_name_H-M   'P 1'
#
loop_
_entity.id
_entity.type
_entity.pdbx_description
1 polymer ?
#
loop_
_entity_poly.entity_id
_entity_poly.type
_entity_poly.pdbx_seq_one_letter_code
_entity_poly.pdbx_strand_id
1 'polypeptide(L)'
;MTGDITFAQTMGRGWPLITFDTASIVFNGRDHTINVNIHFNCRNLVRGMGSFTGMVKPRQSLSESVGTNAAAVVSGITVNNAGGNTKSLGANTDEFAVEGDNITILDSTVNNQDDCVGRDGATQLVMNVKIGNNTITGGLYRLRIKVDADITDASISNILYDGNHHLGEYGVLITLSYPDNDGIPGTDA
;
A
#
# COMPACT_ATOMS: atom_id res chain seq x y z
N MET A 1 -3.32 -20.04 -0.22
CA MET A 1 -3.34 -20.39 -1.65
C MET A 1 -2.65 -21.73 -1.84
N THR A 2 -2.96 -22.42 -2.94
CA THR A 2 -2.35 -23.71 -3.33
C THR A 2 -1.82 -23.68 -4.76
N GLY A 3 -1.83 -22.50 -5.38
CA GLY A 3 -1.45 -22.28 -6.76
C GLY A 3 -1.58 -20.79 -7.11
N ASP A 4 -1.00 -20.44 -8.25
CA ASP A 4 -1.02 -19.07 -8.77
C ASP A 4 -2.41 -18.70 -9.30
N ILE A 5 -2.74 -17.42 -9.21
CA ILE A 5 -3.95 -16.83 -9.79
C ILE A 5 -3.51 -15.85 -10.87
N THR A 6 -4.08 -15.96 -12.07
CA THR A 6 -3.87 -14.98 -13.15
C THR A 6 -5.19 -14.36 -13.54
N PHE A 7 -5.29 -13.04 -13.41
CA PHE A 7 -6.40 -12.27 -13.91
C PHE A 7 -6.15 -11.92 -15.39
N ALA A 8 -7.16 -12.18 -16.23
CA ALA A 8 -7.17 -11.66 -17.59
C ALA A 8 -7.16 -10.12 -17.56
N GLN A 9 -6.77 -9.49 -18.67
CA GLN A 9 -6.85 -8.04 -18.79
C GLN A 9 -8.31 -7.60 -18.61
N THR A 10 -8.55 -6.67 -17.69
CA THR A 10 -9.88 -6.10 -17.47
C THR A 10 -9.84 -4.58 -17.65
N MET A 11 -10.96 -3.97 -18.02
CA MET A 11 -11.10 -2.51 -18.16
C MET A 11 -12.00 -1.93 -17.05
N GLY A 12 -12.23 -2.70 -15.98
CA GLY A 12 -13.10 -2.32 -14.86
C GLY A 12 -12.47 -1.21 -14.02
N ARG A 13 -13.26 -0.20 -13.64
CA ARG A 13 -12.80 0.90 -12.78
C ARG A 13 -12.98 0.58 -11.30
N GLY A 14 -11.93 0.86 -10.51
CA GLY A 14 -12.06 1.31 -9.12
C GLY A 14 -12.40 0.31 -8.02
N TRP A 15 -12.56 -0.98 -8.34
CA TRP A 15 -12.77 -2.05 -7.34
C TRP A 15 -11.55 -2.95 -7.19
N PRO A 16 -11.34 -3.56 -6.00
CA PRO A 16 -10.31 -4.56 -5.81
C PRO A 16 -10.56 -5.80 -6.68
N LEU A 17 -9.50 -6.45 -7.17
CA LEU A 17 -9.64 -7.72 -7.92
C LEU A 17 -10.04 -8.89 -7.02
N ILE A 18 -9.59 -8.88 -5.77
CA ILE A 18 -9.99 -9.81 -4.71
C ILE A 18 -10.49 -8.99 -3.53
N THR A 19 -11.73 -9.24 -3.10
CA THR A 19 -12.30 -8.62 -1.91
C THR A 19 -12.66 -9.69 -0.89
N PHE A 20 -12.16 -9.53 0.34
CA PHE A 20 -12.59 -10.29 1.50
C PHE A 20 -13.52 -9.43 2.35
N ASP A 21 -14.82 -9.67 2.23
CA ASP A 21 -15.83 -9.00 3.05
C ASP A 21 -16.13 -9.83 4.30
N THR A 22 -15.21 -9.76 5.26
CA THR A 22 -15.30 -10.49 6.53
C THR A 22 -14.66 -9.65 7.64
N ALA A 23 -15.04 -9.89 8.89
CA ALA A 23 -14.47 -9.18 10.04
C ALA A 23 -12.98 -9.48 10.29
N SER A 24 -12.48 -10.63 9.83
CA SER A 24 -11.07 -11.00 9.94
C SER A 24 -10.79 -12.22 9.08
N ILE A 25 -9.96 -12.07 8.04
CA ILE A 25 -9.46 -13.18 7.25
C ILE A 25 -8.10 -13.67 7.76
N VAL A 26 -7.77 -14.93 7.47
CA VAL A 26 -6.38 -15.42 7.46
C VAL A 26 -6.06 -15.85 6.04
N PHE A 27 -5.45 -14.95 5.28
CA PHE A 27 -5.02 -15.19 3.93
C PHE A 27 -3.51 -15.46 3.89
N ASN A 28 -3.14 -16.67 3.50
CA ASN A 28 -1.75 -17.06 3.31
C ASN A 28 -1.51 -17.40 1.83
N GLY A 29 -0.75 -16.57 1.13
CA GLY A 29 -0.38 -16.74 -0.26
C GLY A 29 0.62 -17.87 -0.49
N ARG A 30 1.39 -18.30 0.53
CA ARG A 30 2.42 -19.35 0.44
C ARG A 30 3.37 -19.14 -0.74
N ASP A 31 3.78 -17.88 -0.93
CA ASP A 31 4.65 -17.39 -2.00
C ASP A 31 4.09 -17.60 -3.42
N HIS A 32 2.80 -17.91 -3.53
CA HIS A 32 2.13 -17.97 -4.82
C HIS A 32 1.87 -16.58 -5.40
N THR A 33 1.80 -16.60 -6.72
CA THR A 33 1.70 -15.41 -7.55
C THR A 33 0.23 -15.03 -7.76
N ILE A 34 -0.10 -13.76 -7.54
CA ILE A 34 -1.34 -13.15 -8.03
C ILE A 34 -0.97 -12.20 -9.16
N ASN A 35 -1.09 -12.69 -10.38
CA ASN A 35 -0.69 -11.99 -11.60
C ASN A 35 -1.88 -11.23 -12.19
N VAL A 36 -1.63 -10.00 -12.64
CA VAL A 36 -2.61 -9.16 -13.32
C VAL A 36 -2.04 -8.74 -14.66
N ASN A 37 -2.70 -9.16 -15.74
CA ASN A 37 -2.26 -8.78 -17.08
C ASN A 37 -2.67 -7.32 -17.36
N ILE A 38 -1.74 -6.37 -17.17
CA ILE A 38 -1.84 -4.93 -17.47
C ILE A 38 -3.22 -4.31 -17.19
N HIS A 39 -3.46 -3.92 -15.95
CA HIS A 39 -4.65 -3.16 -15.56
C HIS A 39 -4.29 -1.70 -15.25
N PHE A 40 -4.82 -0.76 -16.03
CA PHE A 40 -4.81 0.66 -15.73
C PHE A 40 -6.04 0.98 -14.84
N ASN A 41 -5.84 1.46 -13.60
CA ASN A 41 -6.86 1.99 -12.68
C ASN A 41 -7.62 1.00 -11.76
N CYS A 42 -6.99 -0.08 -11.29
CA CYS A 42 -7.52 -0.87 -10.17
C CYS A 42 -7.03 -0.24 -8.87
N ARG A 43 -7.91 -0.04 -7.89
CA ARG A 43 -7.59 0.60 -6.59
C ARG A 43 -6.90 -0.32 -5.59
N ASN A 44 -6.89 -1.64 -5.83
CA ASN A 44 -6.29 -2.66 -4.96
C ASN A 44 -6.26 -4.01 -5.70
N LEU A 45 -5.27 -4.85 -5.45
CA LEU A 45 -5.23 -6.24 -5.89
C LEU A 45 -6.06 -7.09 -4.92
N VAL A 46 -5.79 -6.94 -3.63
CA VAL A 46 -6.52 -7.56 -2.53
C VAL A 46 -7.00 -6.48 -1.58
N ARG A 47 -8.26 -6.56 -1.12
CA ARG A 47 -8.78 -5.71 -0.06
C ARG A 47 -9.48 -6.53 1.02
N GLY A 48 -9.27 -6.18 2.27
CA GLY A 48 -9.97 -6.77 3.42
C GLY A 48 -9.32 -6.40 4.76
N MET A 49 -9.72 -7.10 5.81
CA MET A 49 -9.19 -6.93 7.17
C MET A 49 -8.76 -8.28 7.77
N GLY A 50 -7.82 -8.27 8.71
CA GLY A 50 -7.20 -9.48 9.26
C GLY A 50 -5.77 -9.69 8.78
N SER A 51 -5.36 -10.94 8.53
CA SER A 51 -3.99 -11.29 8.19
C SER A 51 -3.80 -11.63 6.71
N PHE A 52 -2.81 -11.00 6.08
CA PHE A 52 -2.37 -11.23 4.71
C PHE A 52 -0.88 -11.56 4.72
N THR A 53 -0.50 -12.75 4.26
CA THR A 53 0.89 -13.22 4.33
C THR A 53 1.38 -13.85 3.03
N GLY A 54 2.65 -13.70 2.70
CA GLY A 54 3.35 -14.51 1.70
C GLY A 54 2.74 -14.44 0.29
N MET A 55 2.37 -13.26 -0.18
CA MET A 55 1.85 -13.08 -1.55
C MET A 55 2.94 -12.53 -2.45
N VAL A 56 2.95 -12.98 -3.72
CA VAL A 56 3.83 -12.43 -4.75
C VAL A 56 3.01 -11.73 -5.81
N LYS A 57 3.34 -10.48 -6.11
CA LYS A 57 2.76 -9.70 -7.20
C LYS A 57 3.85 -9.37 -8.24
N PRO A 58 3.84 -10.04 -9.40
CA PRO A 58 4.81 -9.79 -10.44
C PRO A 58 4.35 -8.62 -11.32
N ARG A 59 5.31 -7.81 -11.73
CA ARG A 59 5.40 -6.95 -12.92
C ARG A 59 4.10 -6.33 -13.47
N GLN A 60 4.10 -5.00 -13.52
CA GLN A 60 3.15 -4.12 -14.24
C GLN A 60 1.69 -4.27 -13.81
N SER A 61 1.45 -4.00 -12.54
CA SER A 61 0.13 -3.63 -12.06
C SER A 61 0.18 -2.22 -11.48
N LEU A 62 -0.64 -1.33 -12.04
CA LEU A 62 -0.88 0.04 -11.56
C LEU A 62 -1.94 0.04 -10.44
N SER A 63 -2.02 -1.06 -9.69
CA SER A 63 -2.88 -1.15 -8.52
C SER A 63 -2.02 -1.24 -7.29
N GLU A 64 -2.62 -0.89 -6.17
CA GLU A 64 -2.21 -1.24 -4.83
C GLU A 64 -2.28 -2.76 -4.66
N SER A 65 -1.47 -3.33 -3.79
CA SER A 65 -1.46 -4.78 -3.56
C SER A 65 -2.37 -5.18 -2.44
N VAL A 66 -2.29 -4.48 -1.30
CA VAL A 66 -3.16 -4.74 -0.16
C VAL A 66 -3.79 -3.44 0.32
N GLY A 67 -5.11 -3.44 0.33
CA GLY A 67 -5.93 -2.39 0.91
C GLY A 67 -6.59 -2.88 2.20
N THR A 68 -6.51 -2.08 3.25
CA THR A 68 -7.23 -2.36 4.51
C THR A 68 -7.76 -1.08 5.13
N ASN A 69 -8.91 -1.17 5.79
CA ASN A 69 -9.57 -0.06 6.47
C ASN A 69 -9.80 -0.29 7.99
N ALA A 70 -9.13 -1.29 8.55
CA ALA A 70 -9.23 -1.70 9.94
C ALA A 70 -7.96 -2.47 10.36
N ALA A 71 -7.97 -3.05 11.56
CA ALA A 71 -6.86 -3.82 12.07
C ALA A 71 -6.41 -4.92 11.09
N ALA A 72 -5.13 -4.89 10.73
CA ALA A 72 -4.56 -5.83 9.78
C ALA A 72 -3.09 -6.12 10.02
N VAL A 73 -2.68 -7.34 9.68
CA VAL A 73 -1.27 -7.76 9.64
C VAL A 73 -0.94 -8.18 8.22
N VAL A 74 -0.09 -7.42 7.56
CA VAL A 74 0.43 -7.67 6.22
C VAL A 74 1.90 -8.05 6.36
N SER A 75 2.31 -9.22 5.89
CA SER A 75 3.70 -9.68 6.06
C SER A 75 4.21 -10.55 4.93
N GLY A 76 5.50 -10.45 4.61
CA GLY A 76 6.12 -11.31 3.59
C GLY A 76 5.55 -11.06 2.19
N ILE A 77 5.12 -9.83 1.88
CA ILE A 77 4.61 -9.51 0.54
C ILE A 77 5.79 -9.16 -0.36
N THR A 78 5.84 -9.77 -1.54
CA THR A 78 6.87 -9.48 -2.55
C THR A 78 6.22 -8.82 -3.75
N VAL A 79 6.62 -7.58 -4.03
CA VAL A 79 6.15 -6.82 -5.20
C VAL A 79 7.31 -6.36 -6.05
N ASN A 80 7.20 -6.69 -7.32
CA ASN A 80 8.20 -6.31 -8.32
C ASN A 80 7.53 -5.64 -9.51
N ASN A 81 7.27 -4.34 -9.37
CA ASN A 81 6.83 -3.44 -10.43
C ASN A 81 7.98 -2.78 -11.20
N ALA A 82 9.23 -3.29 -11.14
CA ALA A 82 10.38 -2.70 -11.84
C ALA A 82 10.15 -2.49 -13.36
N GLY A 83 9.26 -3.29 -13.97
CA GLY A 83 8.84 -3.12 -15.35
C GLY A 83 8.21 -1.75 -15.66
N GLY A 84 7.60 -1.08 -14.68
CA GLY A 84 7.03 0.27 -14.83
C GLY A 84 8.08 1.37 -15.02
N ASN A 85 9.34 1.13 -14.63
CA ASN A 85 10.44 2.08 -14.89
C ASN A 85 10.72 2.23 -16.40
N THR A 86 10.33 1.23 -17.20
CA THR A 86 10.52 1.27 -18.66
C THR A 86 9.70 2.41 -19.24
N LYS A 87 10.38 3.39 -19.83
CA LYS A 87 9.76 4.61 -20.41
C LYS A 87 8.89 5.39 -19.41
N SER A 88 9.13 5.23 -18.11
CA SER A 88 8.35 5.88 -17.04
C SER A 88 6.84 5.63 -17.16
N LEU A 89 6.45 4.40 -17.51
CA LEU A 89 5.04 4.02 -17.67
C LEU A 89 4.36 3.64 -16.35
N GLY A 90 5.14 3.34 -15.31
CA GLY A 90 4.62 3.12 -13.96
C GLY A 90 4.35 4.44 -13.25
N ALA A 91 3.13 4.61 -12.76
CA ALA A 91 2.67 5.71 -11.93
C ALA A 91 1.57 5.19 -11.00
N ASN A 92 1.36 5.77 -9.82
CA ASN A 92 0.33 5.34 -8.87
C ASN A 92 0.42 3.83 -8.57
N THR A 93 1.65 3.36 -8.42
CA THR A 93 1.94 1.96 -8.05
C THR A 93 2.13 1.85 -6.55
N ASP A 94 1.36 2.64 -5.79
CA ASP A 94 1.32 2.61 -4.34
C ASP A 94 1.15 1.15 -3.92
N GLU A 95 1.86 0.65 -2.93
CA GLU A 95 1.90 -0.80 -2.69
C GLU A 95 0.91 -1.23 -1.59
N PHE A 96 0.94 -0.56 -0.45
CA PHE A 96 0.01 -0.81 0.65
C PHE A 96 -0.89 0.40 0.84
N ALA A 97 -2.20 0.22 0.60
CA ALA A 97 -3.23 1.20 0.91
C ALA A 97 -3.74 0.97 2.34
N VAL A 98 -3.36 1.85 3.27
CA VAL A 98 -3.71 1.71 4.70
C VAL A 98 -4.68 2.80 5.15
N GLU A 99 -5.82 2.38 5.66
CA GLU A 99 -6.83 3.22 6.32
C GLU A 99 -7.13 2.60 7.70
N GLY A 100 -7.17 3.39 8.77
CA GLY A 100 -7.61 2.92 10.11
C GLY A 100 -6.51 2.68 11.16
N ASP A 101 -6.84 1.89 12.18
CA ASP A 101 -6.07 1.69 13.41
C ASP A 101 -5.56 0.23 13.54
N ASN A 102 -4.42 0.05 14.19
CA ASN A 102 -3.75 -1.23 14.46
C ASN A 102 -3.33 -1.99 13.20
N ILE A 103 -2.52 -1.34 12.37
CA ILE A 103 -2.02 -1.91 11.12
C ILE A 103 -0.53 -2.24 11.24
N THR A 104 -0.15 -3.46 10.87
CA THR A 104 1.23 -3.92 10.90
C THR A 104 1.64 -4.40 9.51
N ILE A 105 2.71 -3.82 8.95
CA ILE A 105 3.32 -4.20 7.67
C ILE A 105 4.77 -4.62 7.93
N LEU A 106 5.09 -5.90 7.70
CA LEU A 106 6.41 -6.45 8.03
C LEU A 106 7.03 -7.26 6.88
N ASP A 107 8.34 -7.35 6.90
CA ASP A 107 9.14 -8.34 6.16
C ASP A 107 8.81 -8.41 4.64
N SER A 108 8.43 -7.27 4.05
CA SER A 108 8.00 -7.19 2.65
C SER A 108 9.11 -6.61 1.75
N THR A 109 9.14 -7.04 0.49
CA THR A 109 10.08 -6.54 -0.52
C THR A 109 9.31 -5.84 -1.62
N VAL A 110 9.57 -4.55 -1.82
CA VAL A 110 8.81 -3.70 -2.73
C VAL A 110 9.74 -3.01 -3.72
N ASN A 111 9.41 -3.13 -5.00
CA ASN A 111 10.04 -2.40 -6.08
C ASN A 111 8.95 -1.76 -6.95
N ASN A 112 8.73 -0.46 -6.83
CA ASN A 112 7.64 0.25 -7.50
C ASN A 112 8.05 1.66 -7.96
N GLN A 113 7.09 2.45 -8.45
CA GLN A 113 7.29 3.82 -8.95
C GLN A 113 6.63 4.89 -8.07
N ASP A 114 5.88 4.49 -7.04
CA ASP A 114 5.15 5.39 -6.13
C ASP A 114 5.37 4.95 -4.68
N ASP A 115 4.49 5.33 -3.76
CA ASP A 115 4.62 5.00 -2.34
C ASP A 115 4.71 3.49 -2.07
N CYS A 116 5.59 3.04 -1.17
CA CYS A 116 5.49 1.67 -0.67
C CYS A 116 4.26 1.51 0.25
N VAL A 117 4.00 2.53 1.06
CA VAL A 117 2.81 2.61 1.91
C VAL A 117 2.20 3.96 1.59
N GLY A 118 0.97 3.95 1.09
CA GLY A 118 0.17 5.12 0.77
C GLY A 118 -1.19 5.03 1.47
N ARG A 119 -1.77 6.18 1.82
CA ARG A 119 -3.15 6.25 2.31
C ARG A 119 -4.02 6.82 1.22
N ASP A 120 -5.16 6.19 0.99
CA ASP A 120 -6.23 6.69 0.14
C ASP A 120 -7.47 6.94 1.02
N GLY A 121 -7.87 8.20 1.23
CA GLY A 121 -9.23 8.53 1.67
C GLY A 121 -9.41 9.30 3.00
N ALA A 122 -10.65 9.79 3.15
CA ALA A 122 -11.13 10.81 4.08
C ALA A 122 -11.29 10.40 5.56
N THR A 123 -10.53 9.41 6.05
CA THR A 123 -10.69 8.97 7.44
C THR A 123 -9.95 9.90 8.41
N GLN A 124 -10.46 10.03 9.63
CA GLN A 124 -9.98 10.99 10.64
C GLN A 124 -8.77 10.47 11.45
N LEU A 125 -8.50 9.16 11.50
CA LEU A 125 -7.51 8.60 12.43
C LEU A 125 -6.59 7.56 11.76
N VAL A 126 -5.27 7.75 11.92
CA VAL A 126 -4.22 6.75 11.65
C VAL A 126 -3.45 6.53 12.95
N MET A 127 -3.61 5.37 13.56
CA MET A 127 -2.98 5.07 14.85
C MET A 127 -2.36 3.68 14.84
N ASN A 128 -1.30 3.53 15.63
CA ASN A 128 -0.69 2.23 15.91
C ASN A 128 -0.25 1.49 14.63
N VAL A 129 0.55 2.18 13.81
CA VAL A 129 1.10 1.62 12.57
C VAL A 129 2.54 1.18 12.81
N LYS A 130 2.82 -0.10 12.53
CA LYS A 130 4.19 -0.63 12.52
C LYS A 130 4.59 -1.00 11.10
N ILE A 131 5.67 -0.41 10.60
CA ILE A 131 6.26 -0.72 9.30
C ILE A 131 7.72 -1.13 9.53
N GLY A 132 8.05 -2.40 9.32
CA GLY A 132 9.42 -2.84 9.59
C GLY A 132 9.97 -3.99 8.79
N ASN A 133 11.31 -4.06 8.77
CA ASN A 133 12.10 -5.05 8.03
C ASN A 133 11.79 -5.11 6.53
N ASN A 134 11.30 -4.01 5.94
CA ASN A 134 10.99 -3.97 4.52
C ASN A 134 12.21 -3.56 3.70
N THR A 135 12.34 -4.12 2.50
CA THR A 135 13.31 -3.67 1.49
C THR A 135 12.57 -2.92 0.39
N ILE A 136 12.81 -1.62 0.26
CA ILE A 136 12.03 -0.75 -0.64
C ILE A 136 12.94 -0.13 -1.70
N THR A 137 12.62 -0.34 -2.97
CA THR A 137 13.40 0.18 -4.09
C THR A 137 12.50 0.93 -5.06
N GLY A 138 12.98 2.05 -5.62
CA GLY A 138 12.13 2.95 -6.42
C GLY A 138 11.29 3.93 -5.57
N GLY A 139 10.34 4.61 -6.22
CA GLY A 139 9.51 5.67 -5.63
C GLY A 139 10.25 6.99 -5.33
N LEU A 140 9.56 8.12 -5.46
CA LEU A 140 10.07 9.44 -5.01
C LEU A 140 10.06 9.49 -3.48
N TYR A 141 8.89 9.21 -2.90
CA TYR A 141 8.68 8.98 -1.47
C TYR A 141 8.55 7.47 -1.25
N ARG A 142 9.37 6.89 -0.36
CA ARG A 142 9.31 5.43 -0.13
C ARG A 142 8.27 5.07 0.91
N LEU A 143 8.24 5.80 2.03
CA LEU A 143 7.25 5.62 3.08
C LEU A 143 6.45 6.90 3.21
N ARG A 144 5.14 6.87 2.95
CA ARG A 144 4.30 8.07 3.03
C ARG A 144 3.06 7.84 3.88
N ILE A 145 2.79 8.75 4.79
CA ILE A 145 1.48 8.89 5.43
C ILE A 145 0.98 10.27 5.04
N LYS A 146 -0.05 10.32 4.20
CA LYS A 146 -0.65 11.54 3.68
C LYS A 146 -2.08 11.65 4.19
N VAL A 147 -2.48 12.83 4.64
CA VAL A 147 -3.85 13.16 5.02
C VAL A 147 -4.26 14.42 4.30
N ASP A 148 -5.45 14.40 3.70
CA ASP A 148 -6.01 15.56 3.01
C ASP A 148 -6.10 16.76 3.96
N ALA A 149 -5.70 17.93 3.47
CA ALA A 149 -5.68 19.18 4.22
C ALA A 149 -7.09 19.68 4.58
N ASP A 150 -8.14 19.13 3.96
CA ASP A 150 -9.54 19.46 4.27
C ASP A 150 -10.13 18.62 5.42
N ILE A 151 -9.38 17.65 5.96
CA ILE A 151 -9.80 16.85 7.11
C ILE A 151 -9.52 17.63 8.41
N THR A 152 -10.60 18.02 9.09
CA THR A 152 -10.57 18.86 10.31
C THR A 152 -10.44 18.08 11.62
N ASP A 153 -10.36 16.74 11.60
CA ASP A 153 -10.21 15.92 12.82
C ASP A 153 -9.15 14.83 12.60
N ALA A 154 -8.09 15.16 11.86
CA ALA A 154 -7.04 14.22 11.51
C ALA A 154 -6.08 13.98 12.69
N SER A 155 -5.80 12.73 13.03
CA SER A 155 -4.67 12.39 13.91
C SER A 155 -3.79 11.28 13.34
N ILE A 156 -2.48 11.48 13.52
CA ILE A 156 -1.45 10.48 13.24
C ILE A 156 -0.69 10.26 14.55
N SER A 157 -0.75 9.04 15.09
CA SER A 157 -0.03 8.73 16.33
C SER A 157 0.51 7.29 16.34
N ASN A 158 1.51 7.05 17.19
CA ASN A 158 2.11 5.73 17.40
C ASN A 158 2.56 5.04 16.10
N ILE A 159 3.34 5.76 15.29
CA ILE A 159 3.94 5.23 14.07
C ILE A 159 5.36 4.73 14.39
N LEU A 160 5.61 3.46 14.14
CA LEU A 160 6.91 2.83 14.32
C LEU A 160 7.47 2.37 12.97
N TYR A 161 8.57 2.98 12.55
CA TYR A 161 9.41 2.49 11.47
C TYR A 161 10.65 1.79 12.06
N ASP A 162 10.86 0.52 11.74
CA ASP A 162 11.97 -0.27 12.32
C ASP A 162 12.62 -1.18 11.28
N GLY A 163 13.95 -1.16 11.14
CA GLY A 163 14.67 -2.09 10.25
C GLY A 163 14.34 -1.97 8.74
N ASN A 164 13.76 -0.87 8.25
CA ASN A 164 13.50 -0.69 6.81
C ASN A 164 14.80 -0.31 6.08
N HIS A 165 15.05 -0.94 4.93
CA HIS A 165 16.27 -0.78 4.14
C HIS A 165 15.99 -0.19 2.76
N HIS A 166 17.00 0.51 2.24
CA HIS A 166 16.94 1.30 1.01
C HIS A 166 15.78 2.31 1.12
N LEU A 167 16.01 3.45 1.77
CA LEU A 167 15.10 4.60 1.71
C LEU A 167 15.66 5.60 0.67
N GLY A 168 14.80 6.19 -0.17
CA GLY A 168 15.22 6.95 -1.35
C GLY A 168 15.64 8.37 -1.03
N GLU A 169 15.64 9.23 -2.06
CA GLU A 169 15.94 10.66 -1.93
C GLU A 169 15.00 11.36 -0.93
N TYR A 170 13.72 10.99 -0.93
CA TYR A 170 12.76 11.38 0.10
C TYR A 170 12.34 10.14 0.88
N GLY A 171 13.11 9.81 1.93
CA GLY A 171 12.98 8.55 2.65
C GLY A 171 11.60 8.31 3.27
N VAL A 172 11.10 9.28 4.04
CA VAL A 172 9.80 9.24 4.73
C VAL A 172 9.10 10.60 4.60
N LEU A 173 7.82 10.61 4.25
CA LEU A 173 6.97 11.81 4.29
C LEU A 173 5.73 11.53 5.16
N ILE A 174 5.52 12.35 6.19
CA ILE A 174 4.27 12.38 6.96
C ILE A 174 3.69 13.77 6.77
N THR A 175 2.51 13.87 6.16
CA THR A 175 1.91 15.16 5.81
C THR A 175 0.42 15.18 6.10
N LEU A 176 -0.04 16.33 6.62
CA LEU A 176 -1.45 16.71 6.78
C LEU A 176 -1.84 17.78 5.75
N SER A 177 -1.00 17.99 4.73
CA SER A 177 -1.17 19.04 3.71
C SER A 177 -1.56 18.48 2.34
N TYR A 178 -1.85 17.18 2.24
CA TYR A 178 -2.16 16.56 0.95
C TYR A 178 -3.39 17.27 0.32
N PRO A 179 -3.40 17.55 -1.00
CA PRO A 179 -2.53 17.04 -2.06
C PRO A 179 -1.10 17.60 -2.12
N ASP A 180 -0.80 18.67 -1.37
CA ASP A 180 0.56 19.20 -1.28
C ASP A 180 1.44 18.29 -0.41
N ASN A 181 2.74 18.23 -0.71
CA ASN A 181 3.68 17.49 0.13
C ASN A 181 3.93 18.25 1.44
N ASP A 182 4.07 19.58 1.32
CA ASP A 182 4.23 20.56 2.39
C ASP A 182 3.38 21.80 2.06
N GLY A 183 2.60 22.29 3.02
CA GLY A 183 1.65 23.37 2.76
C GLY A 183 1.03 23.90 4.05
N ILE A 184 -0.25 24.25 4.00
CA ILE A 184 -1.04 24.50 5.20
C ILE A 184 -1.58 23.15 5.67
N PRO A 185 -1.11 22.59 6.80
CA PRO A 185 -1.71 21.40 7.37
C PRO A 185 -3.20 21.65 7.66
N GLY A 186 -4.04 20.63 7.50
CA GLY A 186 -5.43 20.68 7.95
C GLY A 186 -5.49 21.15 9.41
N THR A 187 -6.24 22.22 9.64
CA THR A 187 -6.30 22.87 10.95
C THR A 187 -7.27 22.09 11.83
N ASP A 188 -6.72 21.35 12.81
CA ASP A 188 -7.25 21.10 14.18
C ASP A 188 -6.58 19.84 14.80
N ALA A 189 -5.25 19.84 14.88
CA ALA A 189 -4.46 18.84 15.63
C ALA A 189 -4.35 19.19 17.13
#